data_AF-A0A9E2YVL0-F1
#
_entry.id   AF-A0A9E2YVL0-F1
#
_cell.length_a   1.000
_cell.length_b   1.000
_cell.length_c   1.000
_cell.angle_alpha   90.00
_cell.angle_beta   90.00
_cell.angle_gamma   90.00
#
_symmetry.space_group_name_H-M   'P 1'
#
loop_
_entity.id
_entity.type
_entity.pdbx_description
1 polymer ?
#
loop_
_entity_poly.entity_id
_entity_poly.type
_entity_poly.pdbx_seq_one_letter_code
_entity_poly.pdbx_strand_id
1 'polypeptide(L)'
;MLSFLALREFITLLPTHRSDHRTLLLTFFVFTPLQYYLISIAWYGLFSVLIPVYAFLILPTRTALEGDTRDFLGRTAEMQWGLMICTYCLSYAPALLILNIPGYIGQNVKLLFFFVAVVQLSDILQYFWGRLLGKHRIAPRVSPGATWEGMAGGIASACLLGAGLYWITPFTPWQAAGVSVLITLMGFAGSLTMSAIKRDRRVKDYGTIIVGHGGVLDRLDSICFAAPVFFHVTRYFFTL
;
A
#
# COMPACT_ATOMS: atom_id res chain seq x y z
N MET A 1 6.14 -9.80 8.71
CA MET A 1 5.52 -9.45 10.01
C MET A 1 4.58 -8.24 9.91
N LEU A 2 5.01 -7.11 9.34
CA LEU A 2 4.15 -5.91 9.20
C LEU A 2 2.84 -6.18 8.47
N SER A 3 2.87 -6.86 7.32
CA SER A 3 1.65 -7.21 6.58
C SER A 3 0.69 -8.12 7.34
N PHE A 4 1.21 -9.02 8.17
CA PHE A 4 0.38 -9.87 9.02
C PHE A 4 -0.35 -9.04 10.08
N LEU A 5 0.35 -8.08 10.70
CA LEU A 5 -0.25 -7.16 11.67
C LEU A 5 -1.27 -6.22 11.03
N ALA A 6 -0.94 -5.64 9.88
CA ALA A 6 -1.85 -4.79 9.11
C ALA A 6 -3.11 -5.55 8.67
N LEU A 7 -2.94 -6.78 8.18
CA LEU A 7 -4.06 -7.64 7.79
C LEU A 7 -4.93 -8.00 8.99
N ARG A 8 -4.32 -8.24 10.16
CA ARG A 8 -5.04 -8.47 11.41
C ARG A 8 -5.88 -7.25 11.82
N GLU A 9 -5.29 -6.06 11.84
CA GLU A 9 -6.00 -4.80 12.14
C GLU A 9 -7.15 -4.56 11.15
N PHE A 10 -6.93 -4.80 9.86
CA PHE A 10 -7.96 -4.65 8.84
C PHE A 10 -9.13 -5.62 9.06
N ILE A 11 -8.85 -6.91 9.23
CA ILE A 11 -9.87 -7.96 9.36
C ILE A 11 -10.66 -7.80 10.66
N THR A 12 -10.08 -7.28 11.74
CA THR A 12 -10.82 -7.00 12.98
C THR A 12 -11.93 -5.96 12.82
N LEU A 13 -11.91 -5.17 11.75
CA LEU A 13 -12.96 -4.21 11.41
C LEU A 13 -14.03 -4.76 10.46
N LEU A 14 -13.82 -5.96 9.91
CA LEU A 14 -14.75 -6.56 8.96
C LEU A 14 -15.87 -7.34 9.67
N PRO A 15 -17.11 -7.31 9.15
CA PRO A 15 -18.18 -8.19 9.61
C PRO A 15 -17.89 -9.66 9.24
N THR A 16 -17.06 -10.34 10.03
CA THR A 16 -16.74 -11.77 9.80
C THR A 16 -17.77 -12.68 10.43
N HIS A 17 -18.21 -13.71 9.71
CA HIS A 17 -19.09 -14.74 10.24
C HIS A 17 -18.31 -16.01 10.65
N ARG A 18 -18.97 -16.93 11.37
CA ARG A 18 -18.37 -18.21 11.75
C ARG A 18 -18.02 -19.08 10.53
N SER A 19 -18.77 -18.96 9.44
CA SER A 19 -18.44 -19.61 8.16
C SER A 19 -17.03 -19.23 7.72
N ASP A 20 -16.69 -17.95 7.79
CA ASP A 20 -15.53 -17.38 7.11
C ASP A 20 -14.19 -17.76 7.77
N HIS A 21 -14.20 -18.44 8.91
CA HIS A 21 -12.99 -18.80 9.66
C HIS A 21 -12.00 -19.60 8.82
N ARG A 22 -12.46 -20.54 7.99
CA ARG A 22 -11.55 -21.33 7.13
C ARG A 22 -10.97 -20.48 6.01
N THR A 23 -11.78 -19.57 5.45
CA THR A 23 -11.31 -18.61 4.44
C THR A 23 -10.27 -17.66 5.03
N LEU A 24 -10.49 -17.16 6.24
CA LEU A 24 -9.53 -16.34 6.97
C LEU A 24 -8.22 -17.09 7.25
N LEU A 25 -8.28 -18.37 7.64
CA LEU A 25 -7.09 -19.20 7.82
C LEU A 25 -6.26 -19.30 6.54
N LEU A 26 -6.90 -19.47 5.38
CA LEU A 26 -6.19 -19.46 4.08
C LEU A 26 -5.51 -18.12 3.83
N THR A 27 -6.19 -17.01 4.09
CA THR A 27 -5.64 -15.66 3.90
C THR A 27 -4.38 -15.44 4.75
N PHE A 28 -4.43 -15.76 6.04
CA PHE A 28 -3.32 -15.53 6.97
C PHE A 28 -2.18 -16.54 6.84
N PHE A 29 -2.49 -17.82 6.71
CA PHE A 29 -1.50 -18.90 6.83
C PHE A 29 -1.09 -19.53 5.50
N VAL A 30 -1.78 -19.21 4.40
CA VAL A 30 -1.40 -19.68 3.06
C VAL A 30 -0.99 -18.51 2.19
N PHE A 31 -1.90 -17.61 1.84
CA PHE A 31 -1.61 -16.54 0.88
C PHE A 31 -0.55 -15.55 1.37
N THR A 32 -0.65 -15.12 2.63
CA THR A 32 0.33 -14.17 3.20
C THR A 32 1.76 -14.72 3.21
N PRO A 33 2.06 -15.89 3.81
CA PRO A 33 3.43 -16.42 3.79
C PRO A 33 3.87 -16.82 2.38
N LEU A 34 2.96 -17.37 1.55
CA LEU A 34 3.29 -17.73 0.18
C LEU A 34 3.72 -16.52 -0.64
N GLN A 35 3.05 -15.36 -0.52
CA GLN A 35 3.45 -14.12 -1.20
C GLN A 35 4.91 -13.76 -0.89
N TYR A 36 5.29 -13.78 0.39
CA TYR A 36 6.67 -13.46 0.80
C TYR A 36 7.69 -14.53 0.42
N TYR A 37 7.28 -15.81 0.46
CA TYR A 37 8.11 -16.90 -0.02
C TYR A 37 8.42 -16.74 -1.51
N LEU A 38 7.42 -16.45 -2.34
CA LEU A 38 7.61 -16.23 -3.78
C LEU A 38 8.53 -15.04 -4.09
N ILE A 39 8.46 -13.98 -3.28
CA ILE A 39 9.39 -12.84 -3.37
C ILE A 39 10.81 -13.29 -3.01
N SER A 40 10.98 -14.13 -1.98
CA SER A 40 12.31 -14.61 -1.57
C SER A 40 13.02 -15.45 -2.64
N ILE A 41 12.27 -16.22 -3.43
CA ILE A 41 12.79 -16.98 -4.59
C ILE A 41 12.80 -16.15 -5.89
N ALA A 42 12.47 -14.86 -5.81
CA ALA A 42 12.41 -13.93 -6.93
C ALA A 42 11.49 -14.35 -8.10
N TRP A 43 10.42 -15.11 -7.83
CA TRP A 43 9.50 -15.60 -8.87
C TRP A 43 8.45 -14.56 -9.24
N TYR A 44 8.87 -13.56 -10.01
CA TYR A 44 8.06 -12.40 -10.40
C TYR A 44 6.69 -12.76 -10.99
N GLY A 45 6.67 -13.68 -11.95
CA GLY A 45 5.42 -14.07 -12.63
C GLY A 45 4.36 -14.58 -11.66
N LEU A 46 4.77 -15.32 -10.61
CA LEU A 46 3.82 -15.94 -9.70
C LEU A 46 3.38 -14.99 -8.57
N PHE A 47 4.29 -14.24 -7.93
CA PHE A 47 3.88 -13.33 -6.84
C PHE A 47 3.06 -12.13 -7.32
N SER A 48 3.20 -11.74 -8.59
CA SER A 48 2.40 -10.65 -9.18
C SER A 48 0.95 -11.06 -9.44
N VAL A 49 0.69 -12.33 -9.75
CA VAL A 49 -0.66 -12.85 -10.02
C VAL A 49 -1.27 -13.60 -8.83
N LEU A 50 -0.47 -13.99 -7.83
CA LEU A 50 -0.92 -14.80 -6.68
C LEU A 50 -2.17 -14.23 -6.03
N ILE A 51 -2.13 -12.96 -5.65
CA ILE A 51 -3.26 -12.34 -4.95
C ILE A 51 -4.32 -11.84 -5.95
N PRO A 52 -4.00 -11.02 -6.97
CA PRO A 52 -5.02 -10.45 -7.86
C PRO A 52 -5.81 -11.48 -8.68
N VAL A 53 -5.21 -12.63 -8.99
CA VAL A 53 -5.85 -13.69 -9.78
C VAL A 53 -6.21 -14.87 -8.88
N TYR A 54 -5.22 -15.57 -8.32
CA TYR A 54 -5.49 -16.83 -7.64
C TYR A 54 -6.27 -16.64 -6.34
N ALA A 55 -5.90 -15.70 -5.47
CA ALA A 55 -6.65 -15.46 -4.25
C ALA A 55 -8.06 -14.90 -4.54
N PHE A 56 -8.19 -14.03 -5.55
CA PHE A 56 -9.49 -13.49 -5.93
C PHE A 56 -10.44 -14.55 -6.51
N LEU A 57 -9.93 -15.64 -7.09
CA LEU A 57 -10.76 -16.77 -7.52
C LEU A 57 -11.01 -17.77 -6.37
N ILE A 58 -9.96 -18.11 -5.61
CA ILE A 58 -10.03 -19.18 -4.60
C ILE A 58 -10.85 -18.77 -3.38
N LEU A 59 -10.70 -17.53 -2.89
CA LEU A 59 -11.35 -17.11 -1.63
C LEU A 59 -12.89 -17.13 -1.75
N PRO A 60 -13.53 -16.52 -2.78
CA PRO A 60 -14.99 -16.60 -2.93
C PRO A 60 -15.48 -18.01 -3.18
N THR A 61 -14.77 -18.81 -3.99
CA THR A 61 -15.13 -20.22 -4.21
C THR A 61 -15.09 -20.99 -2.89
N ARG A 62 -14.08 -20.75 -2.04
CA ARG A 62 -13.99 -21.42 -0.74
C ARG A 62 -15.12 -21.03 0.20
N THR A 63 -15.46 -19.74 0.26
CA THR A 63 -16.58 -19.24 1.06
C THR A 63 -17.93 -19.75 0.52
N ALA A 64 -18.08 -19.88 -0.79
CA ALA A 64 -19.31 -20.40 -1.41
C ALA A 64 -19.55 -21.88 -1.03
N LEU A 65 -18.49 -22.67 -0.93
CA LEU A 65 -18.55 -24.06 -0.48
C LEU A 65 -18.96 -24.23 1.00
N GLU A 66 -18.99 -23.15 1.79
CA GLU A 66 -19.48 -23.17 3.17
C GLU A 66 -21.01 -23.01 3.25
N GLY A 67 -21.67 -22.67 2.13
CA GLY A 67 -23.13 -22.61 2.02
C GLY A 67 -23.79 -21.39 2.67
N ASP A 68 -23.00 -20.43 3.18
CA ASP A 68 -23.53 -19.20 3.77
C ASP A 68 -23.62 -18.07 2.74
N THR A 69 -24.85 -17.73 2.34
CA THR A 69 -25.13 -16.71 1.32
C THR A 69 -25.35 -15.31 1.90
N ARG A 70 -25.39 -15.14 3.23
CA ARG A 70 -25.66 -13.84 3.87
C ARG A 70 -24.53 -12.87 3.55
N ASP A 71 -24.85 -11.73 2.94
CA ASP A 71 -23.85 -10.73 2.55
C ASP A 71 -22.59 -11.32 1.89
N PHE A 72 -22.79 -12.36 1.08
CA PHE A 72 -21.68 -13.17 0.55
C PHE A 72 -20.69 -12.32 -0.25
N LEU A 73 -21.21 -11.48 -1.15
CA LEU A 73 -20.38 -10.63 -2.01
C LEU A 73 -19.63 -9.56 -1.20
N GLY A 74 -20.29 -8.94 -0.22
CA GLY A 74 -19.66 -7.94 0.66
C GLY A 74 -18.49 -8.55 1.43
N ARG A 75 -18.75 -9.62 2.18
CA ARG A 75 -17.73 -10.31 2.99
C ARG A 75 -16.55 -10.80 2.16
N THR A 76 -16.81 -11.43 1.02
CA THR A 76 -15.73 -11.95 0.14
C THR A 76 -14.91 -10.83 -0.48
N ALA A 77 -15.55 -9.77 -0.98
CA ALA A 77 -14.86 -8.60 -1.54
C ALA A 77 -14.01 -7.90 -0.47
N GLU A 78 -14.52 -7.76 0.74
CA GLU A 78 -13.80 -7.16 1.86
C GLU A 78 -12.56 -7.97 2.27
N MET A 79 -12.66 -9.29 2.36
CA MET A 79 -11.52 -10.17 2.62
C MET A 79 -10.46 -10.09 1.52
N GLN A 80 -10.89 -10.09 0.25
CA GLN A 80 -10.02 -9.94 -0.91
C GLN A 80 -9.30 -8.59 -0.90
N TRP A 81 -10.02 -7.50 -0.63
CA TRP A 81 -9.45 -6.16 -0.51
C TRP A 81 -8.48 -6.04 0.66
N GLY A 82 -8.79 -6.65 1.80
CA GLY A 82 -7.87 -6.74 2.94
C GLY A 82 -6.57 -7.43 2.56
N LEU A 83 -6.63 -8.56 1.85
CA LEU A 83 -5.45 -9.26 1.36
C LEU A 83 -4.68 -8.44 0.31
N MET A 84 -5.39 -7.78 -0.61
CA MET A 84 -4.81 -6.91 -1.63
C MET A 84 -4.01 -5.76 -0.98
N ILE A 85 -4.63 -5.03 -0.06
CA ILE A 85 -4.01 -3.87 0.59
C ILE A 85 -2.90 -4.29 1.55
N CYS A 86 -3.21 -5.20 2.47
CA CYS A 86 -2.31 -5.47 3.59
C CYS A 86 -1.18 -6.43 3.23
N THR A 87 -1.37 -7.27 2.21
CA THR A 87 -0.36 -8.26 1.82
C THR A 87 0.22 -7.95 0.45
N TYR A 88 -0.60 -7.90 -0.60
CA TYR A 88 -0.09 -7.73 -1.96
C TYR A 88 0.67 -6.41 -2.09
N CYS A 89 -0.01 -5.30 -1.87
CA CYS A 89 0.54 -3.95 -1.95
C CYS A 89 1.78 -3.75 -1.07
N LEU A 90 1.71 -4.12 0.21
CA LEU A 90 2.84 -3.99 1.14
C LEU A 90 4.03 -4.90 0.81
N SER A 91 3.80 -6.06 0.18
CA SER A 91 4.87 -6.97 -0.23
C SER A 91 5.78 -6.39 -1.32
N TYR A 92 5.31 -5.40 -2.08
CA TYR A 92 6.12 -4.75 -3.12
C TYR A 92 7.23 -3.86 -2.59
N ALA A 93 7.12 -3.35 -1.35
CA ALA A 93 8.20 -2.58 -0.74
C ALA A 93 9.48 -3.44 -0.57
N PRO A 94 9.45 -4.60 0.11
CA PRO A 94 10.63 -5.48 0.16
C PRO A 94 10.95 -6.14 -1.18
N ALA A 95 9.99 -6.28 -2.11
CA ALA A 95 10.28 -6.78 -3.45
C ALA A 95 11.26 -5.86 -4.22
N LEU A 96 11.38 -4.58 -3.87
CA LEU A 96 12.41 -3.70 -4.45
C LEU A 96 13.83 -4.25 -4.25
N LEU A 97 14.06 -5.02 -3.18
CA LEU A 97 15.36 -5.59 -2.85
C LEU A 97 15.83 -6.67 -3.83
N ILE A 98 14.89 -7.33 -4.52
CA ILE A 98 15.19 -8.41 -5.48
C ILE A 98 15.28 -7.92 -6.93
N LEU A 99 15.18 -6.60 -7.17
CA LEU A 99 15.30 -6.04 -8.51
C LEU A 99 16.75 -6.11 -9.02
N ASN A 100 16.92 -6.57 -10.25
CA ASN A 100 18.21 -6.61 -10.92
C ASN A 100 18.32 -5.40 -11.86
N ILE A 101 18.91 -4.32 -11.38
CA ILE A 101 19.09 -3.07 -12.15
C ILE A 101 20.54 -3.03 -12.66
N PRO A 102 20.78 -2.96 -13.98
CA PRO A 102 22.13 -2.83 -14.54
C PRO A 102 22.89 -1.64 -13.94
N GLY A 103 24.11 -1.86 -13.46
CA GLY A 103 24.94 -0.82 -12.84
C GLY A 103 24.55 -0.42 -11.41
N TYR A 104 23.54 -1.06 -10.81
CA TYR A 104 23.03 -0.72 -9.47
C TYR A 104 22.87 -1.96 -8.56
N ILE A 105 23.62 -3.02 -8.86
CA ILE A 105 23.57 -4.28 -8.13
C ILE A 105 24.04 -4.07 -6.68
N GLY A 106 23.31 -4.65 -5.72
CA GLY A 106 23.64 -4.59 -4.28
C GLY A 106 23.26 -3.28 -3.59
N GLN A 107 22.71 -2.30 -4.31
CA GLN A 107 22.32 -1.00 -3.76
C GLN A 107 20.81 -0.82 -3.59
N ASN A 108 20.01 -1.87 -3.80
CA ASN A 108 18.54 -1.82 -3.74
C ASN A 108 17.99 -1.33 -2.39
N VAL A 109 18.75 -1.46 -1.31
CA VAL A 109 18.38 -0.88 0.00
C VAL A 109 18.30 0.65 -0.07
N LYS A 110 19.19 1.30 -0.83
CA LYS A 110 19.15 2.76 -1.05
C LYS A 110 17.90 3.16 -1.84
N LEU A 111 17.49 2.34 -2.80
CA LEU A 111 16.24 2.55 -3.56
C LEU A 111 15.00 2.42 -2.67
N LEU A 112 14.97 1.43 -1.78
CA LEU A 112 13.92 1.30 -0.77
C LEU A 112 13.89 2.51 0.18
N PHE A 113 15.06 2.98 0.61
CA PHE A 113 15.18 4.19 1.43
C PHE A 113 14.66 5.42 0.70
N PHE A 114 15.06 5.63 -0.56
CA PHE A 114 14.53 6.70 -1.42
C PHE A 114 12.99 6.67 -1.46
N PHE A 115 12.42 5.50 -1.75
CA PHE A 115 10.97 5.31 -1.81
C PHE A 115 10.27 5.70 -0.51
N VAL A 116 10.70 5.12 0.61
CA VAL A 116 10.09 5.39 1.92
C VAL A 116 10.27 6.86 2.31
N ALA A 117 11.45 7.43 2.10
CA ALA A 117 11.74 8.82 2.43
C ALA A 117 10.85 9.78 1.62
N VAL A 118 10.74 9.60 0.30
CA VAL A 118 9.93 10.48 -0.54
C VAL A 118 8.44 10.40 -0.18
N VAL A 119 7.89 9.20 0.00
CA VAL A 119 6.47 9.02 0.34
C VAL A 119 6.16 9.64 1.71
N GLN A 120 6.93 9.29 2.75
CA GLN A 120 6.68 9.76 4.11
C GLN A 120 6.91 11.28 4.27
N LEU A 121 7.96 11.82 3.63
CA LEU A 121 8.16 13.28 3.62
C LEU A 121 7.05 13.99 2.84
N SER A 122 6.53 13.39 1.76
CA SER A 122 5.39 13.96 1.05
C SER A 122 4.16 14.05 1.96
N ASP A 123 3.82 13.01 2.72
CA ASP A 123 2.67 13.05 3.62
C ASP A 123 2.78 14.18 4.66
N ILE A 124 3.98 14.36 5.22
CA ILE A 124 4.28 15.47 6.14
C ILE A 124 4.10 16.82 5.43
N LEU A 125 4.65 16.97 4.23
CA LEU A 125 4.59 18.22 3.48
C LEU A 125 3.18 18.54 2.98
N GLN A 126 2.40 17.54 2.60
CA GLN A 126 0.98 17.71 2.26
C GLN A 126 0.20 18.28 3.44
N TYR A 127 0.46 17.79 4.66
CA TYR A 127 -0.14 18.33 5.88
C TYR A 127 0.31 19.78 6.14
N PHE A 128 1.61 20.08 6.02
CA PHE A 128 2.13 21.44 6.21
C PHE A 128 1.55 22.44 5.20
N TRP A 129 1.62 22.12 3.91
CA TRP A 129 1.06 22.97 2.85
C TRP A 129 -0.46 23.09 2.97
N GLY A 130 -1.14 22.00 3.35
CA GLY A 130 -2.57 22.00 3.60
C GLY A 130 -2.98 22.88 4.78
N ARG A 131 -2.13 23.02 5.79
CA ARG A 131 -2.37 23.93 6.92
C ARG A 131 -2.03 25.39 6.61
N LEU A 132 -0.99 25.63 5.81
CA LEU A 132 -0.53 26.98 5.45
C LEU A 132 -1.37 27.64 4.36
N LEU A 133 -1.69 26.89 3.31
CA LEU A 133 -2.34 27.39 2.09
C LEU A 133 -3.68 26.74 1.79
N GLY A 134 -4.10 25.73 2.55
CA GLY A 134 -5.29 24.95 2.26
C GLY A 134 -6.57 25.77 2.35
N LYS A 135 -7.24 25.93 1.21
CA LYS A 135 -8.55 26.59 1.10
C LYS A 135 -9.58 25.61 0.55
N HIS A 136 -9.20 24.82 -0.46
CA HIS A 136 -10.11 23.91 -1.15
C HIS A 136 -9.93 22.48 -0.67
N ARG A 137 -10.90 21.97 0.09
CA ARG A 137 -10.92 20.57 0.54
C ARG A 137 -11.23 19.62 -0.60
N ILE A 138 -10.50 18.50 -0.68
CA ILE A 138 -10.66 17.50 -1.75
C ILE A 138 -11.87 16.62 -1.47
N ALA A 139 -11.94 16.03 -0.27
CA ALA A 139 -12.99 15.09 0.10
C ALA A 139 -13.38 15.26 1.58
N PRO A 140 -14.16 16.31 1.93
CA PRO A 140 -14.41 16.70 3.32
C PRO A 140 -15.03 15.61 4.20
N ARG A 141 -15.85 14.73 3.61
CA ARG A 141 -16.51 13.62 4.33
C ARG A 141 -15.57 12.44 4.59
N VAL A 142 -14.55 12.27 3.75
CA VAL A 142 -13.59 11.16 3.82
C VAL A 142 -12.38 11.58 4.67
N SER A 143 -11.74 12.68 4.27
CA SER A 143 -10.58 13.28 4.93
C SER A 143 -10.78 14.79 5.09
N PRO A 144 -11.17 15.26 6.30
CA PRO A 144 -11.43 16.68 6.55
C PRO A 144 -10.21 17.59 6.35
N GLY A 145 -8.99 17.04 6.50
CA GLY A 145 -7.73 17.77 6.38
C GLY A 145 -7.10 17.75 4.99
N ALA A 146 -7.62 16.93 4.06
CA ALA A 146 -7.06 16.85 2.71
C ALA A 146 -7.51 18.04 1.85
N THR A 147 -6.54 18.82 1.36
CA THR A 147 -6.76 20.01 0.52
C THR A 147 -6.00 19.91 -0.80
N TRP A 148 -6.53 20.54 -1.85
CA TRP A 148 -5.92 20.57 -3.17
C TRP A 148 -4.56 21.27 -3.13
N GLU A 149 -4.45 22.34 -2.35
CA GLU A 149 -3.20 23.06 -2.17
C GLU A 149 -2.17 22.23 -1.38
N GLY A 150 -2.62 21.47 -0.38
CA GLY A 150 -1.78 20.52 0.35
C GLY A 150 -1.23 19.44 -0.57
N MET A 151 -2.09 18.81 -1.38
CA MET A 151 -1.69 17.79 -2.35
C MET A 151 -0.68 18.35 -3.37
N ALA A 152 -0.99 19.50 -3.98
CA ALA A 152 -0.11 20.13 -4.97
C ALA A 152 1.24 20.53 -4.37
N GLY A 153 1.24 21.15 -3.17
CA GLY A 153 2.46 21.55 -2.47
C GLY A 153 3.30 20.35 -2.03
N GLY A 154 2.66 19.28 -1.57
CA GLY A 154 3.34 18.04 -1.18
C GLY A 154 3.95 17.28 -2.36
N ILE A 155 3.26 17.21 -3.50
CA ILE A 155 3.79 16.62 -4.74
C ILE A 155 4.95 17.46 -5.28
N ALA A 156 4.80 18.79 -5.33
CA ALA A 156 5.86 19.69 -5.80
C ALA A 156 7.11 19.59 -4.92
N SER A 157 6.93 19.54 -3.60
CA SER A 157 8.05 19.38 -2.67
C SER A 157 8.70 18.01 -2.77
N ALA A 158 7.92 16.94 -2.93
CA ALA A 158 8.44 15.59 -3.13
C ALA A 158 9.16 15.41 -4.47
N CYS A 159 8.74 16.13 -5.51
CA CYS A 159 9.44 16.20 -6.80
C CYS A 159 10.85 16.79 -6.61
N LEU A 160 10.97 17.91 -5.89
CA LEU A 160 12.27 18.52 -5.57
C LEU A 160 13.14 17.62 -4.69
N LEU A 161 12.54 16.99 -3.67
CA LEU A 161 13.24 16.02 -2.81
C LEU A 161 13.71 14.81 -3.59
N GLY A 162 12.87 14.29 -4.49
CA GLY A 162 13.20 13.19 -5.39
C GLY A 162 14.39 13.52 -6.29
N ALA A 163 14.34 14.67 -6.96
CA ALA A 163 15.43 15.17 -7.77
C ALA A 163 16.73 15.35 -6.97
N GLY A 164 16.64 15.86 -5.73
CA GLY A 164 17.81 16.04 -4.85
C GLY A 164 18.41 14.74 -4.33
N LEU A 165 17.60 13.68 -4.22
CA LEU A 165 18.02 12.34 -3.80
C LEU A 165 18.40 11.42 -4.97
N TYR A 166 18.53 11.94 -6.19
CA TYR A 166 18.83 11.10 -7.36
C TYR A 166 20.13 10.28 -7.20
N TRP A 167 21.13 10.79 -6.49
CA TRP A 167 22.45 10.17 -6.28
C TRP A 167 22.39 8.84 -5.49
N ILE A 168 21.31 8.59 -4.75
CA ILE A 168 21.08 7.30 -4.09
C ILE A 168 20.23 6.36 -4.94
N THR A 169 19.89 6.71 -6.19
CA THR A 169 19.03 5.92 -7.09
C THR A 169 19.75 5.64 -8.41
N PRO A 170 19.28 4.66 -9.21
CA PRO A 170 19.78 4.48 -10.58
C PRO A 170 19.19 5.49 -11.58
N PHE A 171 18.44 6.49 -11.10
CA PHE A 171 17.69 7.42 -11.93
C PHE A 171 18.47 8.70 -12.21
N THR A 172 18.26 9.29 -13.40
CA THR A 172 18.61 10.69 -13.65
C THR A 172 17.77 11.63 -12.77
N PRO A 173 18.18 12.88 -12.53
CA PRO A 173 17.40 13.83 -11.72
C PRO A 173 15.95 14.00 -12.20
N TRP A 174 15.74 14.02 -13.52
CA TRP A 174 14.40 14.13 -14.13
C TRP A 174 13.56 12.86 -13.94
N GLN A 175 14.18 11.68 -14.04
CA GLN A 175 13.50 10.41 -13.77
C GLN A 175 13.13 10.28 -12.28
N ALA A 176 14.04 10.66 -11.37
CA ALA A 176 13.79 10.65 -9.93
C ALA A 176 12.63 11.61 -9.58
N ALA A 177 12.62 12.81 -10.15
CA ALA A 177 11.50 13.75 -10.05
C ALA A 177 10.18 13.15 -10.55
N GLY A 178 10.18 12.59 -11.76
CA GLY A 178 8.98 12.00 -12.37
C GLY A 178 8.41 10.83 -11.57
N VAL A 179 9.27 9.93 -11.09
CA VAL A 179 8.85 8.81 -10.25
C VAL A 179 8.36 9.30 -8.89
N SER A 180 8.98 10.34 -8.30
CA SER A 180 8.49 10.97 -7.06
C SER A 180 7.08 11.53 -7.20
N VAL A 181 6.75 12.19 -8.32
CA VAL A 181 5.39 12.65 -8.58
C VAL A 181 4.41 11.48 -8.62
N LEU A 182 4.77 10.41 -9.32
CA LEU A 182 3.94 9.21 -9.45
C LEU A 182 3.66 8.55 -8.09
N ILE A 183 4.70 8.27 -7.29
CA ILE A 183 4.54 7.56 -6.01
C ILE A 183 3.80 8.40 -4.98
N THR A 184 3.94 9.73 -5.01
CA THR A 184 3.22 10.61 -4.08
C THR A 184 1.76 10.80 -4.45
N LEU A 185 1.44 10.83 -5.75
CA LEU A 185 0.05 10.79 -6.21
C LEU A 185 -0.62 9.47 -5.79
N MET A 186 0.07 8.34 -5.96
CA MET A 186 -0.44 7.04 -5.52
C MET A 186 -0.52 6.94 -4.00
N GLY A 187 0.44 7.53 -3.28
CA GLY A 187 0.40 7.61 -1.82
C GLY A 187 -0.80 8.40 -1.31
N PHE A 188 -1.11 9.54 -1.92
CA PHE A 188 -2.31 10.31 -1.62
C PHE A 188 -3.60 9.53 -1.95
N ALA A 189 -3.64 8.83 -3.08
CA ALA A 189 -4.78 7.98 -3.43
C ALA A 189 -4.98 6.83 -2.42
N GLY A 190 -3.89 6.23 -1.95
CA GLY A 190 -3.88 5.24 -0.87
C GLY A 190 -4.47 5.82 0.41
N SER A 191 -3.88 6.88 0.96
CA SER A 191 -4.34 7.49 2.22
C SER A 191 -5.81 7.92 2.18
N LEU A 192 -6.29 8.42 1.02
CA LEU A 192 -7.69 8.74 0.82
C LEU A 192 -8.59 7.48 0.83
N THR A 193 -8.15 6.41 0.19
CA THR A 193 -8.86 5.12 0.18
C THR A 193 -8.95 4.50 1.58
N MET A 194 -7.84 4.48 2.32
CA MET A 194 -7.83 3.99 3.70
C MET A 194 -8.72 4.86 4.60
N SER A 195 -8.71 6.17 4.39
CA SER A 195 -9.62 7.08 5.10
C SER A 195 -11.08 6.76 4.80
N ALA A 196 -11.43 6.47 3.54
CA ALA A 196 -12.81 6.13 3.15
C ALA A 196 -13.28 4.84 3.82
N ILE A 197 -12.45 3.80 3.84
CA ILE A 197 -12.73 2.53 4.52
C ILE A 197 -12.97 2.77 6.03
N LYS A 198 -12.16 3.62 6.68
CA LYS A 198 -12.37 3.97 8.09
C LYS A 198 -13.72 4.65 8.33
N ARG A 199 -14.13 5.57 7.45
CA ARG A 199 -15.44 6.25 7.55
C ARG A 199 -16.60 5.31 7.34
N ASP A 200 -16.48 4.38 6.40
CA ASP A 200 -17.48 3.35 6.15
C ASP A 200 -17.70 2.47 7.40
N ARG A 201 -16.60 2.07 8.06
CA ARG A 201 -16.64 1.30 9.32
C ARG A 201 -16.93 2.12 10.57
N ARG A 202 -17.13 3.43 10.44
CA ARG A 202 -17.36 4.38 11.56
C ARG A 202 -16.25 4.31 12.62
N VAL A 203 -15.02 4.01 12.22
CA VAL A 203 -13.83 4.02 13.08
C VAL A 203 -12.90 5.17 12.70
N LYS A 204 -12.08 5.60 13.66
CA LYS A 204 -11.09 6.66 13.44
C LYS A 204 -9.71 6.10 13.07
N ASP A 205 -9.33 4.99 13.69
CA ASP A 205 -8.01 4.34 13.60
C ASP A 205 -8.19 2.82 13.42
N TYR A 206 -7.27 2.16 12.71
CA TYR A 206 -7.36 0.71 12.42
C TYR A 206 -7.01 -0.17 13.63
N GLY A 207 -6.27 0.36 14.60
CA GLY A 207 -5.84 -0.35 15.78
C GLY A 207 -5.25 0.57 16.84
N THR A 208 -4.88 -0.01 17.98
CA THR A 208 -4.27 0.69 19.12
C THR A 208 -2.86 0.19 19.45
N ILE A 209 -2.27 -0.61 18.55
CA ILE A 209 -0.97 -1.28 18.78
C ILE A 209 0.11 -0.28 19.18
N ILE A 210 0.07 0.94 18.62
CA ILE A 210 0.94 2.03 19.04
C ILE A 210 0.11 2.99 19.88
N VAL A 211 0.27 2.90 21.20
CA VAL A 211 -0.41 3.76 22.18
C VAL A 211 -0.22 5.24 21.79
N GLY A 212 -1.31 5.89 21.41
CA GLY A 212 -1.33 7.31 21.02
C GLY A 212 -1.05 7.63 19.54
N HIS A 213 -0.76 6.65 18.66
CA HIS A 213 -0.43 6.90 17.24
C HIS A 213 -1.20 6.04 16.21
N GLY A 214 -2.24 5.32 16.62
CA GLY A 214 -3.07 4.50 15.72
C GLY A 214 -2.49 3.12 15.41
N GLY A 215 -3.00 2.50 14.33
CA GLY A 215 -2.60 1.17 13.89
C GLY A 215 -1.34 1.15 13.02
N VAL A 216 -0.80 -0.04 12.78
CA VAL A 216 0.25 -0.26 11.76
C VAL A 216 -0.25 0.16 10.38
N LEU A 217 -1.52 -0.15 10.07
CA LEU A 217 -2.11 0.20 8.77
C LEU A 217 -2.28 1.71 8.57
N ASP A 218 -2.48 2.49 9.64
CA ASP A 218 -2.55 3.96 9.56
C ASP A 218 -1.21 4.61 9.18
N ARG A 219 -0.08 3.90 9.38
CA ARG A 219 1.27 4.40 9.02
C ARG A 219 1.75 3.95 7.65
N LEU A 220 1.05 2.98 7.08
CA LEU A 220 1.41 2.34 5.82
C LEU A 220 0.39 2.63 4.72
N ASP A 221 -0.60 3.47 4.97
CA ASP A 221 -1.70 3.78 4.06
C ASP A 221 -1.21 4.36 2.72
N SER A 222 -0.30 5.33 2.76
CA SER A 222 0.34 5.89 1.57
C SER A 222 1.28 4.88 0.88
N ILE A 223 2.02 4.10 1.67
CA ILE A 223 2.94 3.07 1.14
C ILE A 223 2.18 1.98 0.38
N CYS A 224 0.98 1.59 0.83
CA CYS A 224 0.20 0.51 0.22
C CYS A 224 0.02 0.74 -1.29
N PHE A 225 -0.39 1.93 -1.72
CA PHE A 225 -0.65 2.18 -3.14
C PHE A 225 0.63 2.57 -3.89
N ALA A 226 1.55 3.27 -3.23
CA ALA A 226 2.79 3.71 -3.85
C ALA A 226 3.76 2.56 -4.17
N ALA A 227 3.86 1.55 -3.29
CA ALA A 227 4.82 0.45 -3.42
C ALA A 227 4.68 -0.40 -4.70
N PRO A 228 3.49 -0.95 -5.05
CA PRO A 228 3.34 -1.75 -6.27
C PRO A 228 3.62 -0.92 -7.51
N VAL A 229 3.19 0.35 -7.55
CA VAL A 229 3.40 1.23 -8.69
C VAL A 229 4.89 1.53 -8.87
N PHE A 230 5.59 1.88 -7.79
CA PHE A 230 7.02 2.15 -7.81
C PHE A 230 7.83 0.93 -8.29
N PHE A 231 7.50 -0.26 -7.76
CA PHE A 231 8.15 -1.50 -8.17
C PHE A 231 7.97 -1.78 -9.66
N HIS A 232 6.73 -1.71 -10.17
CA HIS A 232 6.46 -2.04 -11.57
C HIS A 232 7.09 -1.03 -12.53
N VAL A 233 7.05 0.26 -12.22
CA VAL A 233 7.74 1.29 -13.03
C VAL A 233 9.24 1.08 -13.02
N THR A 234 9.84 0.86 -11.85
CA THR A 234 11.29 0.61 -11.76
C THR A 234 11.68 -0.65 -12.54
N ARG A 235 10.91 -1.73 -12.40
CA ARG A 235 11.17 -2.97 -13.13
C ARG A 235 11.05 -2.77 -14.64
N TYR A 236 9.95 -2.19 -15.11
CA TYR A 236 9.67 -2.11 -16.54
C TYR A 236 10.64 -1.18 -17.29
N PHE A 237 11.05 -0.08 -16.67
CA PHE A 237 11.91 0.90 -17.35
C PHE A 237 13.41 0.76 -17.05
N PHE A 238 13.80 0.09 -15.97
CA PHE A 238 15.20 0.09 -15.49
C PHE A 238 15.80 -1.30 -15.25
N THR A 239 15.05 -2.39 -15.44
CA THR A 239 15.59 -3.77 -15.29
C THR A 239 15.60 -4.59 -16.58
N LEU A 240 15.14 -4.00 -17.69
CA LEU A 240 15.18 -4.61 -19.03
C LEU A 240 16.50 -4.29 -19.75
#